data_AF-A0A7W8K540-F1
#
_entry.id   AF-A0A7W8K540-F1
#
_cell.length_a   1.000
_cell.length_b   1.000
_cell.length_c   1.000
_cell.angle_alpha   90.00
_cell.angle_beta   90.00
_cell.angle_gamma   90.00
#
_symmetry.space_group_name_H-M   'P 1'
#
loop_
_entity.id
_entity.type
_entity.pdbx_description
1 polymer ?
#
loop_
_entity_poly.entity_id
_entity_poly.type
_entity_poly.pdbx_seq_one_letter_code
_entity_poly.pdbx_strand_id
1 'polypeptide(L)' 'MQTCKRDKKDGGLGIVGYEINFNRYFYQYQAPRQLADIDADLQAVEAEIAALLSEVTT' A
#
# COMPACT_ATOMS: atom_id res chain seq x y z
N MET A 1 -7.71 -17.55 11.06
CA MET A 1 -7.78 -19.00 10.79
C MET A 1 -9.20 -19.48 11.07
N GLN A 2 -9.97 -19.87 10.05
CA GLN A 2 -11.30 -20.50 10.21
C GLN A 2 -11.14 -22.01 10.00
N THR A 3 -10.83 -22.74 11.06
CA THR A 3 -10.52 -24.18 10.99
C THR A 3 -11.71 -25.10 11.27
N CYS A 4 -12.94 -24.57 11.40
CA CYS A 4 -14.07 -25.35 11.92
C CYS A 4 -15.33 -25.41 11.04
N LYS A 5 -15.30 -24.96 9.78
CA LYS A 5 -16.46 -25.13 8.87
C LYS A 5 -16.20 -26.28 7.90
N ARG A 6 -17.07 -27.30 7.98
CA ARG A 6 -17.06 -28.47 7.09
C ARG A 6 -18.12 -28.32 5.99
N ASP A 7 -17.79 -28.75 4.78
CA ASP A 7 -18.71 -28.71 3.64
C ASP A 7 -19.90 -29.67 3.86
N LYS A 8 -21.08 -29.29 3.37
CA LYS A 8 -22.27 -30.16 3.40
C LYS A 8 -22.30 -31.18 2.26
N LYS A 9 -21.54 -30.98 1.18
CA LYS A 9 -21.47 -31.87 0.02
C LYS A 9 -20.47 -33.01 0.18
N ASP A 10 -19.30 -32.77 0.77
CA ASP A 10 -18.24 -33.79 0.89
C ASP A 10 -17.79 -34.07 2.33
N GLY A 11 -18.28 -33.31 3.33
CA GLY A 11 -17.92 -33.49 4.74
C GLY A 11 -16.46 -33.15 5.07
N GLY A 12 -15.69 -32.68 4.09
CA GLY A 12 -14.30 -32.27 4.22
C GLY A 12 -14.15 -30.94 4.96
N LEU A 13 -12.92 -30.64 5.36
CA LEU A 13 -12.56 -29.34 5.93
C LEU A 13 -12.44 -28.31 4.80
N GLY A 14 -13.24 -27.24 4.85
CA GLY A 14 -13.37 -26.23 3.79
C GLY A 14 -14.81 -26.17 3.26
N ILE A 15 -15.19 -25.05 2.63
CA ILE A 15 -16.45 -24.93 1.86
C ILE A 15 -16.02 -24.70 0.41
N VAL A 16 -16.38 -25.60 -0.50
CA VAL A 16 -16.08 -25.48 -1.92
C VAL A 16 -17.11 -24.56 -2.56
N GLY A 17 -16.66 -23.42 -3.09
CA GLY A 17 -17.52 -22.45 -3.81
C GLY A 17 -17.79 -21.13 -3.09
N TYR A 18 -16.86 -20.62 -2.27
CA TYR A 18 -16.97 -19.26 -1.74
C TYR A 18 -16.25 -18.27 -2.66
N GLU A 19 -16.92 -17.17 -3.02
CA GLU A 19 -16.31 -16.06 -3.73
C GLU A 19 -15.26 -15.40 -2.83
N ILE A 20 -13.98 -15.55 -3.18
CA ILE A 20 -12.93 -14.72 -2.59
C ILE A 20 -13.11 -13.32 -3.16
N ASN A 21 -13.49 -12.37 -2.31
CA ASN A 21 -13.42 -10.97 -2.67
C ASN A 21 -11.94 -10.60 -2.91
N PHE A 22 -11.57 -10.36 -4.17
CA PHE A 22 -10.21 -9.96 -4.56
C PHE A 22 -9.81 -8.56 -4.06
N ASN A 23 -10.76 -7.78 -3.51
CA ASN A 23 -10.45 -6.50 -2.86
C ASN A 23 -9.91 -6.70 -1.43
N ARG A 24 -9.41 -7.89 -1.10
CA ARG A 24 -8.59 -8.08 0.10
C ARG A 24 -7.26 -7.35 -0.12
N TYR A 25 -7.18 -6.12 0.38
CA TYR A 25 -5.92 -5.41 0.48
C TYR A 25 -5.02 -6.12 1.48
N PHE A 26 -3.96 -6.75 0.97
CA PHE A 26 -2.89 -7.31 1.79
C PHE A 26 -1.90 -6.19 2.08
N TYR A 27 -1.98 -5.59 3.26
CA TYR A 27 -0.97 -4.64 3.70
C TYR A 27 0.31 -5.42 4.04
N GLN A 28 1.36 -5.20 3.25
CA GLN A 28 2.71 -5.61 3.61
C GLN A 28 3.31 -4.53 4.50
N TYR A 29 4.01 -4.92 5.56
CA TYR A 29 4.75 -3.97 6.38
C TYR A 29 5.83 -3.32 5.50
N GLN A 30 5.73 -2.00 5.32
CA GLN A 30 6.75 -1.19 4.70
C GLN A 30 7.48 -0.43 5.80
N ALA A 31 8.80 -0.59 5.87
CA ALA A 31 9.61 0.19 6.80
C ALA A 31 9.46 1.69 6.47
N PRO A 32 9.41 2.58 7.48
CA PRO A 32 9.44 4.01 7.26
C PRO A 32 10.67 4.41 6.43
N ARG A 33 10.52 5.41 5.56
CA ARG A 33 11.65 6.01 4.84
C ARG A 33 12.64 6.61 5.84
N GLN A 34 13.92 6.67 5.48
CA GLN A 34 14.93 7.30 6.34
C GLN A 34 14.72 8.81 6.38
N LEU A 35 15.07 9.46 7.49
CA LEU A 35 14.94 10.91 7.63
C LEU A 35 15.76 11.66 6.57
N ALA A 36 16.97 11.18 6.28
CA ALA A 36 17.84 11.77 5.26
C ALA A 36 17.21 11.77 3.86
N ASP A 37 16.43 10.73 3.51
CA ASP A 37 15.74 10.66 2.22
C ASP A 37 14.60 11.69 2.17
N ILE A 38 13.90 11.91 3.29
CA ILE A 38 12.85 12.92 3.41
C ILE A 38 13.44 14.33 3.27
N ASP A 39 14.56 14.60 3.94
CA ASP A 39 15.23 15.90 3.87
C ASP A 39 15.72 16.20 2.44
N ALA A 40 16.27 15.20 1.75
CA ALA A 40 16.71 15.34 0.36
C ALA A 40 15.54 15.62 -0.60
N ASP A 41 14.42 14.89 -0.46
CA ASP A 41 13.21 15.13 -1.24
C ASP A 41 12.66 16.55 -1.00
N LEU A 42 12.63 16.99 0.26
CA LEU A 42 12.17 18.34 0.62
C LEU A 42 13.03 19.42 -0.03
N GLN A 43 14.35 19.31 0.04
CA GLN A 43 15.27 20.25 -0.59
C GLN A 43 15.12 20.29 -2.11
N ALA A 44 14.89 19.14 -2.75
CA ALA A 44 14.67 19.08 -4.19
C ALA A 44 13.39 19.83 -4.59
N VAL A 45 12.29 19.62 -3.86
CA VAL A 45 11.01 20.31 -4.10
C VAL A 45 11.15 21.82 -3.83
N GLU A 46 11.85 22.22 -2.77
CA GLU A 46 12.14 23.63 -2.49
C GLU A 46 12.91 24.30 -3.63
N ALA A 47 13.92 23.63 -4.17
CA ALA A 47 14.71 24.14 -5.30
C ALA A 47 13.88 24.25 -6.58
N GLU A 48 13.03 23.27 -6.87
CA GLU A 48 12.11 23.30 -8.01
C GLU A 48 11.14 24.48 -7.92
N ILE A 49 10.54 24.69 -6.74
CA ILE A 49 9.65 25.83 -6.49
C ILE A 49 10.39 27.15 -6.68
N ALA A 50 11.61 27.28 -6.15
CA ALA A 50 12.42 28.49 -6.29
C ALA A 50 12.74 28.79 -7.77
N ALA A 51 13.07 27.76 -8.56
CA ALA A 51 13.33 27.91 -9.98
C ALA A 51 12.08 28.40 -10.73
N LEU A 52 10.93 27.76 -10.52
CA LEU A 52 9.66 28.14 -11.14
C LEU A 52 9.26 29.59 -10.80
N LEU A 53 9.44 30.01 -9.54
CA LEU A 53 9.16 31.38 -9.13
C LEU A 53 10.09 32.40 -9.81
N SER A 54 11.36 32.05 -10.01
CA SER A 54 12.33 32.89 -10.71
C SER A 54 11.97 33.10 -12.18
N GLU A 55 11.44 32.07 -12.85
CA GLU A 55 11.01 32.17 -14.25
C GLU A 55 9.81 33.12 -14.43
N VAL A 56 8.93 33.21 -13.43
CA VAL A 56 7.71 34.05 -13.50
C VAL A 56 7.97 35.51 -13.09
N THR A 57 8.98 35.74 -12.26
CA THR A 57 9.32 37.09 -11.75
C THR A 57 10.34 37.84 -12.60
N THR A 58 10.83 37.23 -13.69
CA THR A 58 11.71 37.86 -14.68
C THR A 58 10.90 38.37 -15.87
#